data_AF-A0A643EUH0-F1
#
_entry.id   AF-A0A643EUH0-F1
#
_cell.length_a   1.000
_cell.length_b   1.000
_cell.length_c   1.000
_cell.angle_alpha   90.00
_cell.angle_beta   90.00
_cell.angle_gamma   90.00
#
_symmetry.space_group_name_H-M   'P 1'
#
loop_
_entity.id
_entity.type
_entity.pdbx_description
1 polymer ?
#
loop_
_entity_poly.entity_id
_entity_poly.type
_entity_poly.pdbx_seq_one_letter_code
_entity_poly.pdbx_strand_id
1 'polypeptide(L)' 'MSSIALNSRNITMISRLLREARKPGDTQDLRTDAARYLTRRFQEGTRDEGRLQIALTQFIKKHRRMAKAADR' A
#
# COMPACT_ATOMS: atom_id res chain seq x y z
N MET A 1 -16.34 6.58 17.16
CA MET A 1 -15.36 6.12 16.16
C MET A 1 -14.03 6.78 16.47
N SER A 2 -12.97 6.02 16.78
CA SER A 2 -11.66 6.58 17.10
C SER A 2 -10.88 6.82 15.80
N SER A 3 -10.76 8.08 15.37
CA SER A 3 -9.95 8.45 14.21
C SER A 3 -8.48 8.36 14.62
N ILE A 4 -7.78 7.35 14.11
CA ILE A 4 -6.35 7.18 14.37
C ILE A 4 -5.62 8.15 13.45
N ALA A 5 -5.22 9.30 14.00
CA ALA A 5 -4.45 10.28 13.27
C ALA A 5 -3.10 9.68 12.80
N LEU A 6 -2.78 9.89 11.52
CA LEU A 6 -1.44 9.63 11.00
C LEU A 6 -0.47 10.60 11.67
N ASN A 7 0.45 10.09 12.49
CA ASN A 7 1.56 10.88 13.00
C ASN A 7 2.77 10.75 12.05
N SER A 8 3.77 11.63 12.24
CA SER A 8 4.98 11.67 11.42
C SER A 8 5.67 10.31 11.31
N ARG A 9 5.80 9.57 12.42
CA ARG A 9 6.40 8.23 12.45
C ARG A 9 5.66 7.24 11.54
N ASN A 10 4.33 7.22 11.59
CA ASN A 10 3.52 6.32 10.79
C ASN A 10 3.56 6.70 9.30
N ILE A 11 3.58 8.00 8.98
CA ILE A 11 3.74 8.49 7.61
C ILE A 11 5.10 8.07 7.04
N THR A 12 6.17 8.19 7.82
CA THR A 12 7.51 7.75 7.41
C THR A 12 7.56 6.25 7.15
N MET A 13 6.97 5.43 8.04
CA MET A 13 6.89 3.98 7.88
C MET A 13 6.11 3.60 6.61
N ILE A 14 4.89 4.13 6.42
CA ILE A 14 4.07 3.86 5.23
C ILE A 14 4.80 4.29 3.96
N SER A 15 5.43 5.47 3.97
CA SER A 15 6.21 5.98 2.84
C SER A 15 7.42 5.10 2.51
N ARG A 16 8.10 4.55 3.53
CA ARG A 16 9.19 3.58 3.37
C ARG A 16 8.69 2.31 2.71
N LEU A 17 7.63 1.69 3.25
CA LEU A 17 7.04 0.46 2.70
C LEU A 17 6.65 0.64 1.22
N LEU A 18 6.01 1.76 0.90
CA LEU A 18 5.63 2.10 -0.48
C LEU A 18 6.85 2.28 -1.38
N ARG A 19 7.97 2.81 -0.87
CA ARG A 19 9.20 2.98 -1.64
C ARG A 19 9.88 1.64 -1.90
N GLU A 20 9.99 0.79 -0.89
CA GLU A 20 10.64 -0.53 -0.97
C GLU A 20 9.87 -1.49 -1.89
N ALA A 21 8.54 -1.37 -1.98
CA ALA A 21 7.72 -2.22 -2.82
C ALA A 21 7.69 -1.81 -4.30
N ARG A 22 8.21 -0.63 -4.66
CA ARG A 22 8.23 -0.13 -6.04
C ARG A 22 9.11 -1.00 -6.92
N LYS A 23 8.63 -1.27 -8.13
CA LYS A 23 9.43 -1.84 -9.21
C LYS A 23 9.46 -0.91 -10.42
N PRO A 24 10.54 -0.96 -11.23
CA PRO A 24 10.54 -0.39 -12.57
C PRO A 24 9.33 -0.91 -13.36
N GLY A 25 8.61 -0.02 -14.04
CA GLY A 25 7.39 -0.36 -14.77
C GLY A 25 6.08 -0.28 -13.98
N ASP A 26 6.12 -0.01 -12.66
CA ASP A 26 4.87 0.26 -11.91
C ASP A 26 4.22 1.56 -12.36
N THR A 27 2.94 1.49 -12.74
CA THR A 27 2.13 2.63 -13.17
C THR A 27 1.87 3.61 -12.03
N GLN A 28 1.55 4.86 -12.38
CA GLN A 28 1.18 5.88 -11.39
C GLN A 28 -0.09 5.49 -10.61
N ASP A 29 -1.04 4.83 -11.27
CA ASP A 29 -2.28 4.36 -10.65
C ASP A 29 -2.00 3.31 -9.58
N LEU A 30 -1.17 2.30 -9.89
CA LEU A 30 -0.76 1.27 -8.93
C LEU A 30 -0.14 1.90 -7.67
N ARG A 31 0.71 2.93 -7.85
CA ARG A 31 1.35 3.64 -6.74
C ARG A 31 0.34 4.40 -5.89
N THR A 32 -0.61 5.08 -6.53
CA THR A 32 -1.66 5.86 -5.87
C THR A 32 -2.60 4.95 -5.09
N ASP A 33 -3.03 3.85 -5.70
CA ASP A 33 -3.92 2.89 -5.07
C ASP A 33 -3.24 2.15 -3.91
N ALA A 34 -1.98 1.77 -4.07
CA ALA A 34 -1.20 1.16 -3.00
C ALA A 34 -1.07 2.08 -1.77
N ALA A 35 -0.85 3.38 -1.99
CA ALA A 35 -0.77 4.37 -0.92
C ALA A 35 -2.11 4.55 -0.19
N ARG A 36 -3.22 4.66 -0.93
CA ARG A 36 -4.57 4.72 -0.36
C ARG A 36 -4.90 3.45 0.42
N TYR A 37 -4.58 2.29 -0.14
CA TYR A 37 -4.83 1.00 0.49
C TYR A 37 -4.11 0.86 1.84
N LEU A 38 -2.81 1.16 1.89
CA LEU A 38 -2.05 1.09 3.14
C LEU A 38 -2.53 2.10 4.17
N THR A 39 -2.81 3.33 3.75
CA THR A 39 -3.33 4.38 4.63
C THR A 39 -4.65 3.95 5.28
N ARG A 40 -5.57 3.41 4.48
CA ARG A 40 -6.85 2.91 4.95
C ARG A 40 -6.69 1.75 5.93
N ARG A 41 -5.87 0.75 5.60
CA ARG A 41 -5.58 -0.39 6.49
C ARG A 41 -5.01 0.06 7.84
N PHE A 42 -4.16 1.07 7.83
CA PHE A 42 -3.59 1.65 9.05
C PHE A 42 -4.68 2.31 9.91
N GLN A 43 -5.54 3.12 9.29
CA GLN A 43 -6.68 3.77 9.95
C GLN A 43 -7.71 2.77 10.48
N GLU A 44 -7.88 1.63 9.81
CA GLU A 44 -8.74 0.51 10.24
C GLU A 44 -8.11 -0.34 11.36
N GLY A 45 -6.88 -0.04 11.79
CA GLY A 45 -6.24 -0.65 12.97
C GLY A 45 -5.09 -1.61 12.67
N THR A 46 -4.73 -1.85 11.40
CA THR A 46 -3.53 -2.63 11.06
C THR A 46 -2.29 -1.75 11.19
N ARG A 47 -1.73 -1.68 12.41
CA ARG A 47 -0.57 -0.82 12.70
C ARG A 47 0.77 -1.54 12.67
N ASP A 48 0.75 -2.87 12.68
CA ASP A 48 1.95 -3.69 12.61
C ASP A 48 2.59 -3.58 11.22
N GLU A 49 3.87 -3.23 11.20
CA GLU A 49 4.62 -2.99 9.97
C GLU A 49 4.69 -4.25 9.09
N GLY A 50 4.93 -5.42 9.71
CA GLY A 50 4.99 -6.70 9.00
C GLY A 50 3.67 -7.05 8.31
N ARG A 51 2.54 -6.87 9.01
CA ARG A 51 1.20 -7.05 8.45
C ARG A 51 0.92 -6.08 7.31
N LEU A 52 1.36 -4.83 7.42
CA LEU A 52 1.24 -3.84 6.34
C LEU A 52 2.08 -4.23 5.12
N GLN A 53 3.31 -4.71 5.33
CA GLN A 53 4.18 -5.17 4.25
C GLN A 53 3.59 -6.38 3.50
N ILE A 54 3.05 -7.35 4.23
CA ILE A 54 2.36 -8.52 3.65
C ILE A 54 1.14 -8.06 2.86
N ALA A 55 0.31 -7.18 3.44
CA ALA A 55 -0.88 -6.64 2.80
C ALA A 55 -0.54 -5.88 1.50
N LEU A 56 0.51 -5.05 1.52
CA LEU A 56 1.00 -4.32 0.35
C LEU A 56 1.47 -5.27 -0.76
N THR A 57 2.23 -6.30 -0.39
CA THR A 57 2.74 -7.30 -1.33
C THR A 57 1.60 -8.04 -2.03
N GLN A 58 0.58 -8.44 -1.27
CA GLN A 58 -0.61 -9.10 -1.81
C GLN A 58 -1.41 -8.15 -2.72
N PHE A 59 -1.57 -6.89 -2.31
CA PHE A 59 -2.26 -5.87 -3.10
C PHE A 59 -1.60 -5.66 -4.47
N ILE A 60 -0.29 -5.42 -4.49
CA ILE A 60 0.46 -5.20 -5.74
C ILE A 60 0.41 -6.43 -6.65
N LYS A 61 0.56 -7.65 -6.09
CA LYS A 61 0.43 -8.89 -6.87
C LYS A 61 -0.94 -9.01 -7.54
N LYS A 62 -2.02 -8.69 -6.82
CA LYS A 62 -3.38 -8.75 -7.36
C LYS A 62 -3.59 -7.71 -8.45
N HIS A 63 -3.19 -6.46 -8.19
CA HIS A 63 -3.36 -5.34 -9.12
C HIS A 63 -2.62 -5.57 -10.44
N ARG A 64 -1.36 -6.02 -10.37
CA ARG A 64 -0.59 -6.41 -11.58
C ARG A 64 -1.23 -7.55 -12.38
N ARG A 65 -1.83 -8.55 -11.71
CA ARG A 65 -2.54 -9.64 -12.40
C ARG A 65 -3.77 -9.13 -13.16
N MET A 66 -4.52 -8.21 -12.55
CA MET A 66 -5.71 -7.61 -13.17
C MET A 66 -5.33 -6.70 -14.34
N ALA A 67 -4.28 -5.89 -14.20
CA ALA A 67 -3.76 -5.07 -15.29
C ALA A 67 -3.32 -5.92 -16.49
N LYS A 68 -2.61 -7.03 -16.25
CA LYS A 68 -2.24 -7.98 -17.30
C LYS A 68 -3.44 -8.67 -17.96
N ALA A 69 -4.52 -8.88 -17.22
CA ALA A 69 -5.74 -9.50 -17.76
C ALA A 69 -6.57 -8.53 -18.62
N ALA A 70 -6.45 -7.21 -18.38
CA ALA A 70 -7.14 -6.17 -19.15
C ALA A 70 -6.42 -5.82 -20.48
N ASP A 71 -5.16 -6.21 -20.62
CA ASP A 71 -4.33 -5.99 -21.83
C ASP A 71 -4.53 -7.08 -22.91
N ARG A 72 -5.43 -8.05 -22.68
CA ARG A 72 -5.67 -9.21 -23.55
C ARG A 72 -7.08 -9.18 -24.13
#